data_AF-A0A2E8RWS3-F1
#
_entry.id   AF-A0A2E8RWS3-F1
#
_cell.length_a   1.000
_cell.length_b   1.000
_cell.length_c   1.000
_cell.angle_alpha   90.00
_cell.angle_beta   90.00
_cell.angle_gamma   90.00
#
_symmetry.space_group_name_H-M   'P 1'
#
loop_
_entity.id
_entity.type
_entity.pdbx_description
1 polymer ?
#
loop_
_entity_poly.entity_id
_entity_poly.type
_entity_poly.pdbx_seq_one_letter_code
_entity_poly.pdbx_strand_id
1 'polypeptide(L)'
;MKTRSTTTQTLTREQVVELIESGSLTQKEELFLRMRHGITVSDSMPLDMVGDSNPDVQAHLATIEREAVQVMMPTDSSQPKRNRTREKIVDTLKKLS
;
A
#
# COMPACT_ATOMS: atom_id res chain seq x y z
N MET A 1 39.85 -34.89 11.05
CA MET A 1 38.78 -34.03 11.62
C MET A 1 39.28 -32.59 11.61
N LYS A 2 38.68 -31.69 10.84
CA LYS A 2 39.02 -30.25 10.84
C LYS A 2 38.12 -29.56 11.86
N THR A 3 38.69 -29.02 12.94
CA THR A 3 37.97 -28.18 13.89
C THR A 3 37.77 -26.81 13.26
N ARG A 4 36.51 -26.45 12.97
CA ARG A 4 36.14 -25.13 12.49
C ARG A 4 36.22 -24.18 13.68
N SER A 5 37.32 -23.44 13.79
CA SER A 5 37.44 -22.36 14.77
C SER A 5 36.46 -21.24 14.39
N THR A 6 35.32 -21.19 15.06
CA THR A 6 34.42 -20.03 15.03
C THR A 6 35.01 -18.98 15.94
N THR A 7 35.77 -18.05 15.38
CA THR A 7 36.17 -16.84 16.10
C THR A 7 34.90 -16.02 16.35
N THR A 8 34.39 -16.04 17.57
CA THR A 8 33.24 -15.25 17.97
C THR A 8 33.67 -13.78 18.02
N GLN A 9 33.51 -13.05 16.92
CA GLN A 9 33.64 -11.60 16.94
C GLN A 9 32.45 -11.02 17.71
N THR A 10 32.74 -10.41 18.86
CA THR A 10 31.78 -9.60 19.60
C THR A 10 31.76 -8.21 18.99
N LEU A 11 30.67 -7.86 18.32
CA LEU A 11 30.41 -6.50 17.85
C LEU A 11 29.73 -5.71 18.95
N THR A 12 30.22 -4.48 19.17
CA THR A 12 29.57 -3.52 20.07
C THR A 12 28.41 -2.84 19.36
N ARG A 13 27.47 -2.27 20.12
CA ARG A 13 26.31 -1.55 19.57
C ARG A 13 26.73 -0.39 18.64
N GLU A 14 27.78 0.34 19.01
CA GLU A 14 28.30 1.46 18.22
C GLU A 14 28.83 1.00 16.85
N GLN A 15 29.60 -0.09 16.82
CA GLN A 15 30.08 -0.67 15.57
C GLN A 15 28.95 -1.16 14.66
N VAL A 16 27.85 -1.66 15.25
CA VAL A 16 26.66 -2.06 14.47
C VAL A 16 25.98 -0.82 13.87
N VAL A 17 25.87 0.28 14.61
CA VAL A 17 25.33 1.55 14.08
C VAL A 17 26.18 2.07 12.93
N GLU A 18 27.51 2.10 13.09
CA GLU A 18 28.45 2.55 12.06
C GLU A 18 28.36 1.69 10.79
N LEU A 19 28.22 0.37 10.94
CA LEU A 19 28.01 -0.55 9.81
C LEU A 19 26.70 -0.28 9.08
N ILE A 20 25.62 -0.03 9.81
CA ILE A 20 24.32 0.33 9.23
C ILE A 20 24.43 1.65 8.46
N GLU A 21 25.06 2.67 9.05
CA GLU A 21 25.24 3.98 8.42
C GLU A 21 26.18 3.94 7.22
N SER A 22 27.17 3.05 7.21
CA SER A 22 28.09 2.87 6.09
C SER A 22 27.45 2.31 4.82
N GLY A 23 26.22 1.77 4.90
CA GLY A 23 25.51 1.19 3.75
C GLY A 23 26.15 -0.09 3.19
N SER A 24 27.07 -0.71 3.93
CA SER A 24 27.79 -1.92 3.49
C SER A 24 26.99 -3.22 3.68
N LEU A 25 25.77 -3.12 4.18
CA LEU A 25 24.87 -4.24 4.47
C LEU A 25 23.75 -4.34 3.44
N THR A 26 23.31 -5.56 3.15
CA THR A 26 22.04 -5.75 2.45
C THR A 26 20.86 -5.38 3.38
N GLN A 27 19.71 -5.02 2.80
CA GLN A 27 18.52 -4.65 3.57
C GLN A 27 18.09 -5.72 4.59
N LYS A 28 18.27 -7.01 4.27
CA LYS A 28 17.95 -8.13 5.18
C LYS A 28 18.92 -8.21 6.36
N GLU A 29 20.21 -7.98 6.10
CA GLU A 29 21.25 -8.01 7.15
C GLU A 29 21.11 -6.81 8.09
N GLU A 30 20.85 -5.63 7.52
CA GLU A 30 20.54 -4.43 8.29
C GLU A 30 19.32 -4.65 9.19
N LEU A 31 18.21 -5.15 8.64
CA LEU A 31 16.99 -5.44 9.40
C LEU A 31 17.27 -6.43 10.55
N PHE A 32 18.03 -7.49 10.27
CA PHE A 32 18.40 -8.47 11.29
C PHE A 32 19.23 -7.85 12.42
N LEU A 33 20.23 -7.01 12.09
CA LEU A 33 21.06 -6.34 13.08
C LEU A 33 20.27 -5.33 13.91
N ARG A 34 19.39 -4.54 13.26
CA ARG A 34 18.49 -3.60 13.96
C ARG A 34 17.60 -4.32 14.96
N MET A 35 16.95 -5.42 14.55
CA MET A 35 16.10 -6.22 15.45
C MET A 35 16.88 -6.85 16.60
N ARG A 36 18.05 -7.44 16.32
CA ARG A 36 18.88 -8.12 17.33
C ARG A 36 19.43 -7.17 18.39
N HIS A 37 19.80 -5.96 18.00
CA HIS A 37 20.45 -4.98 18.88
C HIS A 37 19.51 -3.87 19.37
N GLY A 38 18.21 -3.94 19.04
CA GLY A 38 17.22 -2.93 19.45
C GLY A 38 17.53 -1.53 18.91
N ILE A 39 18.09 -1.44 17.70
CA ILE A 39 18.42 -0.16 17.06
C ILE A 39 17.17 0.31 16.32
N THR A 40 16.54 1.36 16.84
CA THR A 40 15.38 1.98 16.20
C THR A 40 15.78 2.70 14.93
N VAL A 41 14.88 2.68 13.96
CA VAL A 41 14.98 3.54 12.77
C VAL A 41 14.63 4.97 13.20
N SER A 42 15.24 5.99 12.59
CA SER A 42 14.86 7.37 12.84
C SER A 42 13.40 7.59 12.41
N ASP A 43 12.61 8.29 13.23
CA ASP A 43 11.24 8.70 12.88
C ASP A 43 11.20 9.61 11.64
N SER A 44 12.33 10.22 11.28
CA SER A 44 12.47 11.05 10.08
C SER A 44 12.80 10.25 8.82
N MET A 45 13.03 8.93 8.92
CA MET A 45 13.35 8.13 7.75
C MET A 45 12.09 7.93 6.91
N PRO A 46 12.10 8.30 5.61
CA PRO A 46 10.97 8.03 4.75
C PRO A 46 10.76 6.52 4.66
N LEU A 47 9.55 6.07 5.01
CA LEU A 47 9.14 4.70 4.81
C LEU A 47 8.55 4.57 3.41
N ASP A 48 9.08 3.65 2.62
CA ASP A 48 8.46 3.28 1.36
C ASP A 48 7.05 2.77 1.64
N MET A 49 6.08 3.25 0.86
CA MET A 49 4.71 2.80 1.00
C MET A 49 4.59 1.32 0.66
N VAL A 50 3.74 0.59 1.39
CA VAL A 50 3.51 -0.83 1.15
C VAL A 50 3.07 -1.04 -0.30
N GLY A 51 3.86 -1.81 -1.05
CA GLY A 51 3.58 -2.13 -2.45
C GLY A 51 4.16 -1.17 -3.48
N ASP A 52 4.88 -0.11 -3.09
CA ASP A 52 5.39 0.89 -4.05
C ASP A 52 6.35 0.30 -5.09
N SER A 53 7.06 -0.77 -4.72
CA SER A 53 7.97 -1.52 -5.59
C SER A 53 7.38 -2.80 -6.20
N ASN A 54 6.13 -3.16 -5.88
CA ASN A 54 5.50 -4.39 -6.37
C ASN A 54 4.18 -4.09 -7.12
N PRO A 55 4.17 -4.19 -8.46
CA PRO A 55 3.01 -3.84 -9.27
C PRO A 55 1.76 -4.71 -8.97
N ASP A 56 1.95 -5.96 -8.55
CA ASP A 56 0.83 -6.84 -8.20
C ASP A 56 0.15 -6.38 -6.91
N VAL A 57 0.94 -5.90 -5.94
CA VAL A 57 0.42 -5.36 -4.68
C VAL A 57 -0.30 -4.03 -4.92
N GLN A 58 0.21 -3.17 -5.81
CA GLN A 58 -0.48 -1.95 -6.20
C GLN A 58 -1.84 -2.23 -6.84
N ALA A 59 -1.90 -3.20 -7.76
CA ALA A 59 -3.17 -3.58 -8.40
C ALA A 59 -4.19 -4.11 -7.37
N HIS A 60 -3.72 -4.87 -6.38
CA HIS A 60 -4.58 -5.36 -5.30
C HIS A 60 -5.10 -4.21 -4.41
N LEU A 61 -4.22 -3.30 -4.00
CA LEU A 61 -4.59 -2.12 -3.22
C LEU A 61 -5.58 -1.22 -3.96
N ALA A 62 -5.38 -0.98 -5.25
CA ALA A 62 -6.31 -0.20 -6.08
C ALA A 62 -7.70 -0.85 -6.17
N THR A 63 -7.75 -2.19 -6.15
CA THR A 63 -9.02 -2.92 -6.15
C THR A 63 -9.77 -2.72 -4.82
N ILE A 64 -9.05 -2.83 -3.70
CA ILE A 64 -9.61 -2.58 -2.35
C ILE A 64 -10.11 -1.14 -2.22
N GLU A 65 -9.34 -0.16 -2.70
CA GLU A 65 -9.76 1.24 -2.69
C GLU A 65 -11.05 1.45 -3.49
N ARG A 66 -11.16 0.83 -4.67
CA ARG A 66 -12.37 0.93 -5.51
C ARG A 66 -13.60 0.35 -4.79
N GLU A 67 -13.45 -0.79 -4.15
CA GLU A 67 -14.53 -1.43 -3.37
C GLU A 67 -14.93 -0.56 -2.17
N ALA A 68 -13.96 -0.01 -1.45
CA ALA A 68 -14.20 0.88 -0.32
C ALA A 68 -14.95 2.15 -0.74
N VAL A 69 -14.55 2.76 -1.86
CA VAL A 69 -15.22 3.95 -2.41
C VAL A 69 -16.65 3.62 -2.83
N GLN A 70 -16.92 2.45 -3.42
CA GLN A 70 -18.27 2.03 -3.78
C GLN A 70 -19.19 1.87 -2.57
N VAL A 71 -18.66 1.38 -1.44
CA VAL A 71 -19.43 1.22 -0.20
C VAL A 71 -19.69 2.56 0.48
N MET A 72 -18.75 3.51 0.41
CA MET A 72 -18.87 4.82 1.05
C MET A 72 -19.61 5.85 0.21
N MET A 73 -19.67 5.69 -1.11
CA MET A 73 -20.51 6.54 -1.96
C MET A 73 -21.98 6.23 -1.65
N PRO A 74 -22.77 7.21 -1.16
CA PRO A 74 -24.22 7.04 -1.12
C PRO A 74 -24.66 6.76 -2.55
N THR A 75 -25.31 5.62 -2.76
CA THR A 75 -26.03 5.35 -4.00
C THR A 75 -27.18 6.33 -4.04
N ASP A 76 -26.90 7.55 -4.51
CA ASP A 76 -27.92 8.45 -5.01
C ASP A 76 -28.59 7.70 -6.16
N SER A 77 -29.66 7.02 -5.80
CA SER A 77 -30.66 6.42 -6.68
C SER A 77 -31.46 7.52 -7.41
N SER A 78 -30.78 8.60 -7.82
CA SER A 78 -31.22 9.51 -8.87
C SER A 78 -30.95 8.86 -10.23
N GLN A 79 -31.50 7.66 -10.44
CA GLN A 79 -31.78 7.28 -11.81
C GLN A 79 -32.68 8.37 -12.40
N PRO A 80 -32.31 9.02 -13.52
CA PRO A 80 -33.27 9.87 -14.20
C PRO A 80 -34.42 8.94 -14.60
N LYS A 81 -35.59 9.10 -13.97
CA LYS A 81 -36.84 8.45 -14.37
C LYS A 81 -37.10 8.88 -15.81
N ARG A 82 -36.55 8.15 -16.79
CA ARG A 82 -36.76 8.40 -18.21
C ARG A 82 -38.26 8.30 -18.47
N ASN A 83 -38.83 9.46 -18.80
CA ASN A 83 -39.71 9.67 -19.93
C ASN A 83 -41.14 9.13 -19.94
N ARG A 84 -41.73 8.64 -18.84
CA ARG A 84 -43.18 8.36 -18.84
C ARG A 84 -44.03 9.61 -19.12
N THR A 85 -43.58 10.79 -18.70
CA THR A 85 -44.29 12.06 -18.92
C THR A 85 -44.14 12.56 -20.36
N ARG A 86 -42.96 12.37 -20.97
CA ARG A 86 -42.70 12.80 -22.35
C ARG A 86 -43.47 11.96 -23.35
N GLU A 87 -43.58 10.64 -23.15
CA GLU A 87 -44.40 9.77 -23.99
C GLU A 87 -45.88 10.15 -23.96
N LYS A 88 -46.44 10.45 -22.77
CA LYS A 88 -47.83 10.92 -22.66
C LYS A 88 -48.08 12.22 -23.41
N ILE A 89 -47.14 13.16 -23.35
CA ILE A 89 -47.26 14.45 -24.07
C ILE A 89 -47.23 14.23 -25.58
N VAL A 90 -46.35 13.35 -26.08
CA VAL A 90 -46.27 13.01 -27.51
C VAL A 90 -47.56 12.32 -27.98
N ASP A 91 -48.10 11.40 -27.19
CA ASP A 91 -49.36 10.71 -27.54
C ASP A 91 -50.56 11.67 -27.55
N THR A 92 -50.61 12.64 -26.64
CA THR A 92 -51.66 13.68 -26.68
C THR A 92 -51.54 14.56 -27.92
N LEU A 93 -50.33 14.94 -28.33
CA LEU A 93 -50.12 15.80 -29.51
C LEU A 93 -50.47 15.07 -30.81
N LYS A 94 -50.19 13.77 -30.92
CA LYS A 94 -50.59 12.95 -32.09
C LYS A 94 -52.09 12.76 -32.24
N LYS A 95 -52.87 12.88 -31.15
CA LYS A 95 -54.34 12.77 -31.19
C LYS A 95 -55.03 14.08 -31.57
N LEU A 96 -54.31 15.20 -31.55
CA LEU A 96 -54.82 16.53 -31.92
C LEU A 96 -54.54 16.91 -33.39
N SER A 97 -53.67 16.18 -34.10
CA SER A 97 -53.48 16.31 -35.56
C SER A 97 -54.40 15.38 -36.32
#